data_AF-A0A496Y582-F1
#
_entry.id   AF-A0A496Y582-F1
#
_cell.length_a   1.000
_cell.length_b   1.000
_cell.length_c   1.000
_cell.angle_alpha   90.00
_cell.angle_beta   90.00
_cell.angle_gamma   90.00
#
_symmetry.space_group_name_H-M   'P 1'
#
loop_
_entity.id
_entity.type
_entity.pdbx_description
1 polymer ?
#
loop_
_entity_poly.entity_id
_entity_poly.type
_entity_poly.pdbx_seq_one_letter_code
_entity_poly.pdbx_strand_id
1 'polypeptide(L)'
;MPQPYPRGNIFPKKKRLTSQLGYGSFAHVSFCTNGSFIWLGPGRKEYLENENKKYLKDLFQGLYRASAIGLSLVFAIFIGAAVGYFLSEYFDNTIFLYLGLILGIVAGFRNLYVMSKRTKL
;
A
#
# COMPACT_ATOMS: atom_id res chain seq x y z
N MET A 1 -10.09 18.77 -24.14
CA MET A 1 -11.15 17.81 -23.75
C MET A 1 -10.45 16.53 -23.32
N PRO A 2 -10.52 16.09 -22.05
CA PRO A 2 -9.85 14.87 -21.61
C PRO A 2 -10.62 13.63 -22.12
N GLN A 3 -9.86 12.66 -22.61
CA GLN A 3 -10.29 11.44 -23.31
C GLN A 3 -11.09 10.48 -22.39
N PRO A 4 -11.99 9.64 -22.92
CA PRO A 4 -12.76 8.69 -22.12
C PRO A 4 -11.90 7.50 -21.66
N TYR A 5 -11.97 7.17 -20.37
CA TYR A 5 -11.35 5.97 -19.78
C TYR A 5 -11.98 4.67 -20.31
N PRO A 6 -11.23 3.55 -20.41
CA PRO A 6 -11.74 2.29 -20.93
C PRO A 6 -12.82 1.68 -20.01
N ARG A 7 -13.95 1.27 -20.62
CA ARG A 7 -15.06 0.55 -19.96
C ARG A 7 -14.59 -0.86 -19.54
N GLY A 8 -14.14 -0.99 -18.29
CA GLY A 8 -13.96 -2.28 -17.63
C GLY A 8 -15.30 -2.95 -17.35
N ASN A 9 -15.35 -4.27 -17.54
CA ASN A 9 -16.57 -5.09 -17.51
C ASN A 9 -17.38 -4.95 -16.21
N ILE A 10 -18.57 -4.38 -16.32
CA ILE A 10 -19.59 -4.30 -15.27
C ILE A 10 -20.34 -5.64 -15.24
N PHE A 11 -19.72 -6.67 -14.68
CA PHE A 11 -20.45 -7.87 -14.27
C PHE A 11 -19.90 -8.34 -12.91
N PRO A 12 -20.65 -8.19 -11.81
CA PRO A 12 -20.27 -8.82 -10.56
C PRO A 12 -20.35 -10.34 -10.74
N LYS A 13 -19.21 -11.03 -10.60
CA LYS A 13 -19.16 -12.49 -10.49
C LYS A 13 -20.09 -12.91 -9.34
N LYS A 14 -21.21 -13.53 -9.69
CA LYS A 14 -22.14 -14.22 -8.81
C LYS A 14 -21.33 -15.19 -7.91
N LYS A 15 -21.12 -14.81 -6.64
CA LYS A 15 -20.49 -15.70 -5.66
C LYS A 15 -21.46 -16.85 -5.38
N ARG A 16 -20.98 -18.04 -5.71
CA ARG A 16 -21.57 -19.34 -5.49
C ARG A 16 -21.89 -19.49 -3.99
N LEU A 17 -23.17 -19.53 -3.66
CA LEU A 17 -23.68 -19.94 -2.35
C LEU A 17 -23.29 -21.40 -2.12
N THR A 18 -22.51 -21.67 -1.07
CA THR A 18 -22.52 -22.96 -0.34
C THR A 18 -21.96 -22.71 1.06
N SER A 19 -22.79 -23.00 2.06
CA SER A 19 -22.47 -23.60 3.38
C SER A 19 -21.20 -23.10 4.11
N GLN A 20 -21.25 -22.48 5.29
CA GLN A 20 -21.69 -23.06 6.57
C GLN A 20 -22.18 -21.91 7.50
N LEU A 21 -23.38 -21.95 8.06
CA LEU A 21 -23.71 -22.53 9.38
C LEU A 21 -22.73 -22.10 10.50
N GLY A 22 -23.07 -20.99 11.16
CA GLY A 22 -22.56 -20.58 12.46
C GLY A 22 -23.72 -20.01 13.28
N TYR A 23 -24.18 -20.79 14.25
CA TYR A 23 -25.23 -20.46 15.21
C TYR A 23 -24.83 -19.27 16.09
N GLY A 24 -25.75 -18.32 16.28
CA GLY A 24 -25.63 -17.32 17.34
C GLY A 24 -26.52 -16.09 17.13
N SER A 25 -27.49 -15.93 18.03
CA SER A 25 -28.15 -14.67 18.39
C SER A 25 -29.44 -14.28 17.65
N PHE A 26 -30.56 -14.58 18.33
CA PHE A 26 -31.78 -13.78 18.44
C PHE A 26 -32.04 -12.71 17.37
N ALA A 27 -33.00 -12.97 16.48
CA ALA A 27 -33.89 -11.95 15.96
C ALA A 27 -35.25 -12.58 15.66
N HIS A 28 -36.23 -12.34 16.53
CA HIS A 28 -37.64 -12.38 16.15
C HIS A 28 -37.80 -11.40 14.98
N VAL A 29 -38.13 -11.89 13.78
CA VAL A 29 -38.68 -11.05 12.71
C VAL A 29 -39.89 -11.76 12.15
N SER A 30 -41.05 -11.22 12.54
CA SER A 30 -42.36 -11.57 12.04
C SER A 30 -42.40 -11.54 10.53
N PHE A 31 -42.91 -12.63 9.97
CA PHE A 31 -43.46 -12.69 8.63
C PHE A 31 -44.82 -11.96 8.65
N CYS A 32 -45.03 -10.96 7.80
CA CYS A 32 -46.37 -10.56 7.43
C CYS A 32 -46.43 -10.30 5.92
N THR A 33 -47.43 -10.90 5.32
CA THR A 33 -47.70 -11.06 3.89
C THR A 33 -48.09 -9.75 3.20
N ASN A 34 -47.84 -9.69 1.89
CA ASN A 34 -48.40 -8.74 0.91
C ASN A 34 -47.93 -7.27 0.98
N GLY A 35 -47.21 -6.87 -0.07
CA GLY A 35 -46.76 -5.50 -0.28
C GLY A 35 -45.27 -5.41 -0.60
N SER A 36 -44.87 -5.85 -1.79
CA SER A 36 -43.49 -5.67 -2.29
C SER A 36 -43.23 -4.20 -2.64
N PHE A 37 -43.10 -3.37 -1.61
CA PHE A 37 -42.59 -2.02 -1.72
C PHE A 37 -41.07 -2.12 -1.79
N ILE A 38 -40.56 -2.28 -3.02
CA ILE A 38 -39.14 -2.15 -3.35
C ILE A 38 -38.72 -0.69 -3.15
N TRP A 39 -38.29 -0.37 -1.93
CA TRP A 39 -37.52 0.83 -1.64
C TRP A 39 -36.20 0.75 -2.41
N LEU A 40 -36.10 1.48 -3.54
CA LEU A 40 -34.81 1.82 -4.13
C LEU A 40 -34.19 2.88 -3.21
N GLY A 41 -33.54 2.40 -2.13
CA GLY A 41 -32.82 3.25 -1.19
C GLY A 41 -31.78 4.12 -1.92
N PRO A 42 -31.33 5.24 -1.31
CA PRO A 42 -30.38 6.19 -1.90
C PRO A 42 -28.96 5.60 -2.02
N GLY A 43 -28.81 4.52 -2.81
CA GLY A 43 -27.59 3.73 -2.97
C GLY A 43 -26.55 4.34 -3.89
N ARG A 44 -26.47 5.66 -4.04
CA ARG A 44 -25.41 6.31 -4.86
C ARG A 44 -24.31 6.95 -4.00
N LYS A 45 -24.61 7.34 -2.76
CA LYS A 45 -23.65 8.00 -1.86
C LYS A 45 -22.71 7.02 -1.18
N GLU A 46 -23.24 5.84 -0.82
CA GLU A 46 -22.48 4.83 -0.09
C GLU A 46 -21.46 4.08 -0.96
N TYR A 47 -21.73 3.93 -2.26
CA TYR A 47 -20.78 3.30 -3.19
C TYR A 47 -19.57 4.21 -3.42
N LEU A 48 -19.79 5.50 -3.71
CA LEU A 48 -18.73 6.48 -3.99
C LEU A 48 -17.75 6.64 -2.81
N GLU A 49 -18.25 6.66 -1.57
CA GLU A 49 -17.42 6.72 -0.36
C GLU A 49 -16.56 5.45 -0.19
N ASN A 50 -17.15 4.28 -0.38
CA ASN A 50 -16.46 3.00 -0.23
C ASN A 50 -15.37 2.80 -1.28
N GLU A 51 -15.63 3.20 -2.52
CA GLU A 51 -14.66 3.10 -3.59
C GLU A 51 -13.55 4.16 -3.45
N ASN A 52 -13.84 5.41 -3.09
CA ASN A 52 -12.80 6.41 -2.79
C ASN A 52 -11.85 5.93 -1.69
N LYS A 53 -12.37 5.35 -0.59
CA LYS A 53 -11.54 4.75 0.47
C LYS A 53 -10.70 3.57 -0.03
N LYS A 54 -11.23 2.75 -0.93
CA LYS A 54 -10.49 1.65 -1.55
C LYS A 54 -9.35 2.16 -2.43
N TYR A 55 -9.64 3.12 -3.32
CA TYR A 55 -8.63 3.75 -4.18
C TYR A 55 -7.52 4.38 -3.35
N LEU A 56 -7.86 5.14 -2.29
CA LEU A 56 -6.86 5.72 -1.39
C LEU A 56 -6.01 4.64 -0.71
N LYS A 57 -6.60 3.53 -0.24
CA LYS A 57 -5.84 2.43 0.37
C LYS A 57 -4.90 1.75 -0.63
N ASP A 58 -5.35 1.49 -1.85
CA ASP A 58 -4.52 0.89 -2.91
C ASP A 58 -3.36 1.84 -3.30
N LEU A 59 -3.63 3.15 -3.38
CA LEU A 59 -2.61 4.16 -3.65
C LEU A 59 -1.60 4.21 -2.51
N PHE A 60 -2.06 4.27 -1.26
CA PHE A 60 -1.19 4.23 -0.08
C PHE A 60 -0.37 2.94 -0.02
N GLN A 61 -0.94 1.80 -0.41
CA GLN A 61 -0.24 0.53 -0.38
C GLN A 61 0.86 0.45 -1.46
N GLY A 62 0.63 1.00 -2.64
CA GLY A 62 1.65 1.16 -3.68
C GLY A 62 2.74 2.15 -3.25
N LEU A 63 2.33 3.30 -2.72
CA LEU A 63 3.23 4.36 -2.27
C LEU A 63 4.10 3.89 -1.09
N TYR A 64 3.51 3.18 -0.12
CA TYR A 64 4.24 2.63 1.03
C TYR A 64 5.36 1.68 0.60
N ARG A 65 5.10 0.82 -0.39
CA ARG A 65 6.12 -0.09 -0.94
C ARG A 65 7.25 0.70 -1.61
N ALA A 66 6.91 1.68 -2.44
CA ALA A 66 7.91 2.52 -3.13
C ALA A 66 8.73 3.37 -2.13
N SER A 67 8.07 3.97 -1.15
CA SER A 67 8.70 4.77 -0.10
C SER A 67 9.58 3.94 0.82
N ALA A 68 9.18 2.71 1.19
CA ALA A 68 10.00 1.83 2.01
C ALA A 68 11.35 1.50 1.34
N ILE A 69 11.34 1.30 0.02
CA ILE A 69 12.55 1.08 -0.79
C ILE A 69 13.46 2.32 -0.72
N GLY A 70 12.91 3.51 -0.96
CA GLY A 70 13.66 4.78 -0.88
C GLY A 70 14.19 5.07 0.53
N LEU A 71 13.37 4.83 1.57
CA LEU A 71 13.76 5.01 2.97
C LEU A 71 14.97 4.14 3.33
N SER A 72 15.01 2.88 2.90
CA SER A 72 16.15 2.01 3.17
C SER A 72 17.48 2.54 2.61
N LEU A 73 17.45 3.20 1.45
CA LEU A 73 18.60 3.85 0.84
C LEU A 73 19.03 5.09 1.64
N VAL A 74 18.06 5.93 2.03
CA VAL A 74 18.33 7.13 2.83
C VAL A 74 18.93 6.75 4.19
N PHE A 75 18.38 5.73 4.86
CA PHE A 75 18.93 5.21 6.12
C PHE A 75 20.35 4.69 5.96
N ALA A 76 20.67 3.99 4.87
CA ALA A 76 22.03 3.52 4.60
C ALA A 76 23.03 4.68 4.44
N ILE A 77 22.63 5.75 3.74
CA ILE A 77 23.45 6.96 3.58
C ILE A 77 23.61 7.66 4.93
N PHE A 78 22.54 7.80 5.71
CA PHE A 78 22.58 8.42 7.03
C PHE A 78 23.57 7.71 7.97
N ILE A 79 23.49 6.37 8.02
CA ILE A 79 24.38 5.56 8.86
C ILE A 79 25.82 5.63 8.34
N GLY A 80 26.03 5.53 7.02
CA GLY A 80 27.37 5.62 6.42
C GLY A 80 28.02 6.99 6.62
N ALA A 81 27.26 8.07 6.48
CA ALA A 81 27.72 9.43 6.72
C ALA A 81 28.00 9.68 8.21
N ALA A 82 27.14 9.19 9.11
CA ALA A 82 27.37 9.30 10.56
C ALA A 82 28.65 8.57 10.98
N VAL A 83 28.86 7.34 10.49
CA VAL A 83 30.10 6.58 10.74
C VAL A 83 31.30 7.28 10.11
N GLY A 84 31.18 7.80 8.89
CA GLY A 84 32.23 8.55 8.21
C GLY A 84 32.62 9.84 8.94
N TYR A 85 31.66 10.54 9.53
CA TYR A 85 31.90 11.73 10.35
C TYR A 85 32.65 11.38 11.65
N PHE A 86 32.19 10.34 12.36
CA PHE A 86 32.89 9.84 13.55
C PHE A 86 34.34 9.43 13.25
N LEU A 87 34.60 8.83 12.09
CA LEU A 87 35.94 8.41 11.70
C LEU A 87 36.82 9.59 11.27
N SER A 88 36.22 10.62 10.65
CA SER A 88 36.92 11.85 10.28
C SER A 88 37.45 12.61 11.51
N GLU A 89 36.73 12.56 12.63
CA GLU A 89 37.13 13.21 13.89
C GLU A 89 38.33 12.51 14.55
N TYR A 90 38.53 11.21 14.31
CA TYR A 90 39.66 10.45 14.84
C TYR A 90 40.95 10.55 14.02
N PHE A 91 40.85 10.81 12.71
CA PHE A 91 41.99 10.77 11.78
C PHE A 91 42.39 12.14 11.20
N ASP A 92 41.69 13.23 11.58
CA ASP A 92 41.90 14.61 11.10
C ASP A 92 41.97 14.74 9.56
N ASN A 93 41.44 13.75 8.84
CA ASN A 93 41.54 13.64 7.39
C ASN A 93 40.15 13.52 6.77
N THR A 94 39.82 14.49 5.91
CA THR A 94 38.53 14.58 5.20
C THR A 94 38.27 13.42 4.23
N ILE A 95 39.31 12.66 3.86
CA ILE A 95 39.19 11.47 2.99
C ILE A 95 38.32 10.38 3.63
N PHE A 96 38.34 10.22 4.96
CA PHE A 96 37.56 9.19 5.65
C PHE A 96 36.05 9.45 5.60
N LEU A 97 35.63 10.71 5.55
CA LEU A 97 34.23 11.07 5.33
C LEU A 97 33.76 10.59 3.95
N TYR A 98 34.56 10.82 2.91
CA TYR A 98 34.25 10.36 1.55
C TYR A 98 34.18 8.83 1.47
N LEU A 99 35.08 8.11 2.14
CA LEU A 99 34.99 6.65 2.21
C LEU A 99 33.71 6.17 2.91
N GLY A 100 33.32 6.77 4.04
CA GLY A 100 32.09 6.44 4.74
C GLY A 100 30.82 6.70 3.90
N LEU A 101 30.84 7.78 3.12
CA LEU A 101 29.76 8.11 2.18
C LEU A 101 29.67 7.08 1.05
N ILE A 102 30.81 6.73 0.43
CA ILE A 102 30.86 5.73 -0.65
C ILE A 102 30.40 4.37 -0.13
N LEU A 103 30.86 3.96 1.07
CA LEU A 103 30.42 2.72 1.71
C LEU A 103 28.91 2.70 1.98
N GLY A 104 28.35 3.81 2.47
CA GLY A 104 26.92 3.95 2.70
C GLY A 104 26.09 3.81 1.41
N ILE A 105 26.53 4.44 0.32
CA ILE A 105 25.88 4.33 -1.00
C ILE A 105 25.96 2.90 -1.52
N VAL A 106 27.14 2.26 -1.47
CA VAL A 106 27.34 0.88 -1.94
C VAL A 106 26.50 -0.10 -1.13
N ALA A 107 26.43 0.05 0.20
CA ALA A 107 25.60 -0.77 1.07
C ALA A 107 24.10 -0.60 0.78
N GLY A 108 23.64 0.65 0.59
CA GLY A 108 22.25 0.95 0.24
C GLY A 108 21.84 0.37 -1.11
N PHE A 109 22.70 0.52 -2.14
CA PHE A 109 22.45 -0.05 -3.46
C PHE A 109 22.37 -1.58 -3.45
N ARG A 110 23.25 -2.25 -2.69
CA ARG A 110 23.28 -3.71 -2.61
C ARG A 110 21.95 -4.29 -2.09
N ASN A 111 21.33 -3.63 -1.11
CA ASN A 111 20.04 -4.04 -0.55
C ASN A 111 18.87 -3.73 -1.52
N LEU A 112 18.88 -2.51 -2.08
CA LEU A 112 17.86 -2.04 -3.02
C LEU A 112 17.77 -2.93 -4.28
N TYR A 113 18.91 -3.35 -4.81
CA TYR A 113 18.98 -4.18 -6.02
C TYR A 113 18.38 -5.58 -5.83
N VAL A 114 18.51 -6.14 -4.63
CA VAL A 114 17.89 -7.43 -4.28
C VAL A 114 16.37 -7.31 -4.21
N MET A 115 15.85 -6.27 -3.55
CA MET A 115 14.40 -6.03 -3.47
C MET A 115 13.77 -5.71 -4.82
N SER A 116 14.45 -4.89 -5.64
CA SER A 116 13.98 -4.50 -6.97
C SER A 116 13.87 -5.70 -7.92
N LYS A 117 14.85 -6.63 -7.92
CA LYS A 117 14.77 -7.86 -8.73
C LYS A 117 13.65 -8.82 -8.33
N ARG A 118 13.23 -8.81 -7.06
CA ARG A 118 12.13 -9.65 -6.55
C ARG A 118 10.76 -9.06 -6.86
N THR A 119 10.70 -7.74 -6.95
CA THR A 119 9.52 -7.00 -7.39
C THR A 119 9.58 -6.87 -8.91
N LYS A 120 9.43 -8.00 -9.62
CA LYS A 120 9.06 -7.92 -11.03
C LYS A 120 7.67 -7.28 -11.07
N LEU A 121 7.66 -6.00 -11.44
CA LEU A 121 6.52 -5.28 -11.99
C LEU A 121 5.95 -6.06 -13.19
#